data_AF-A0A4Y7RWS3-F1
#
_entry.id   AF-A0A4Y7RWS3-F1
#
_cell.length_a   1.000
_cell.length_b   1.000
_cell.length_c   1.000
_cell.angle_alpha   90.00
_cell.angle_beta   90.00
_cell.angle_gamma   90.00
#
_symmetry.space_group_name_H-M   'P 1'
#
loop_
_entity.id
_entity.type
_entity.pdbx_description
1 polymer ?
#
loop_
_entity_poly.entity_id
_entity_poly.type
_entity_poly.pdbx_seq_one_letter_code
_entity_poly.pdbx_strand_id
1 'polypeptide(L)' 'MIRFMCDCGNEDPVGFDVYVSQSDLCDVLTVVCKQCGDVREEFVACSRDSIFLLK' A
#
# COMPACT_ATOMS: atom_id res chain seq x y z
N MET A 1 -7.88 8.43 4.78
CA MET A 1 -6.93 7.54 5.46
C MET A 1 -7.33 6.10 5.15
N ILE A 2 -6.46 5.36 4.49
CA ILE A 2 -6.66 3.92 4.20
C ILE A 2 -6.45 3.16 5.52
N ARG A 3 -7.39 2.29 5.90
CA ARG A 3 -7.27 1.45 7.10
C ARG A 3 -6.79 0.07 6.67
N PHE A 4 -5.54 -0.26 6.99
CA PHE A 4 -5.00 -1.60 6.80
C PHE A 4 -5.37 -2.46 8.01
N MET A 5 -6.09 -3.55 7.76
CA MET A 5 -6.39 -4.59 8.74
C MET A 5 -5.63 -5.83 8.32
N CYS A 6 -4.81 -6.38 9.22
CA CYS A 6 -4.11 -7.64 9.00
C CYS A 6 -4.81 -8.76 9.78
N ASP A 7 -4.96 -9.91 9.16
CA ASP A 7 -5.70 -11.05 9.71
C ASP A 7 -4.96 -11.74 10.87
N CYS A 8 -3.72 -11.33 11.17
CA CYS A 8 -2.97 -11.81 12.34
C CYS A 8 -3.49 -11.25 13.68
N GLY A 9 -4.49 -10.37 13.65
CA GLY A 9 -5.05 -9.72 14.83
C GLY A 9 -4.18 -8.59 15.38
N ASN A 10 -3.31 -8.01 14.55
CA ASN A 10 -2.57 -6.82 14.93
C ASN A 10 -3.50 -5.60 14.98
N GLU A 11 -3.87 -5.19 16.18
CA GLU A 11 -4.69 -4.01 16.44
C GLU A 11 -3.85 -2.75 16.72
N ASP A 12 -2.52 -2.89 16.81
CA ASP A 12 -1.62 -1.77 17.11
C ASP A 12 -1.42 -0.88 15.87
N PRO A 13 -1.78 0.42 15.93
CA PRO A 13 -1.55 1.38 14.85
C PRO A 13 -0.07 1.57 14.49
N VAL A 14 0.85 1.29 15.41
CA VAL A 14 2.31 1.40 15.23
C VAL A 14 2.93 0.06 14.78
N GLY A 15 2.12 -1.01 14.77
CA GLY A 15 2.52 -2.35 14.32
C GLY A 15 2.65 -2.49 12.81
N PHE A 16 2.49 -1.41 12.05
CA PHE A 16 2.62 -1.39 10.60
C PHE A 16 3.73 -0.44 10.17
N ASP A 17 4.67 -0.91 9.35
CA ASP A 17 5.55 -0.04 8.60
C ASP A 17 4.90 0.31 7.27
N VAL A 18 4.91 1.61 6.93
CA VAL A 18 4.30 2.14 5.71
C VAL A 18 5.39 2.81 4.89
N TYR A 19 5.54 2.35 3.66
CA TYR A 19 6.50 2.86 2.69
C TYR A 19 5.75 3.38 1.48
N VAL A 20 6.29 4.44 0.86
CA VAL A 20 5.80 4.94 -0.43
C VAL A 20 6.98 4.92 -1.38
N SER A 21 6.85 4.19 -2.48
CA SER A 21 7.80 4.22 -3.59
C SER A 21 7.15 4.87 -4.81
N GLN A 22 7.82 5.86 -5.38
CA GLN A 22 7.41 6.49 -6.62
C GLN A 22 7.84 5.60 -7.80
N SER A 23 6.89 5.23 -8.64
CA SER A 23 7.16 4.62 -9.95
C SER A 23 6.85 5.63 -11.05
N ASP A 24 7.23 5.32 -12.29
CA ASP A 24 7.12 6.25 -13.43
C ASP A 24 5.67 6.71 -13.69
N LEU A 25 4.67 5.92 -13.28
CA LEU A 25 3.25 6.15 -13.61
C LEU A 25 2.34 6.28 -12.38
N CYS A 26 2.72 5.66 -11.26
CA CYS A 26 1.92 5.61 -10.04
C CYS A 26 2.83 5.54 -8.81
N ASP A 27 2.41 6.19 -7.72
CA ASP A 27 2.98 5.90 -6.41
C ASP A 27 2.41 4.58 -5.86
N VAL A 28 3.31 3.73 -5.38
CA VAL A 28 3.00 2.46 -4.71
C VAL A 28 3.16 2.65 -3.21
N LEU A 29 2.08 2.39 -2.48
CA LEU A 29 2.03 2.34 -1.03
C LEU A 29 2.22 0.89 -0.59
N THR A 30 3.32 0.60 0.09
CA THR A 30 3.61 -0.73 0.64
C THR A 30 3.42 -0.68 2.15
N VAL A 31 2.57 -1.55 2.69
CA VAL A 31 2.31 -1.68 4.13
C VAL A 31 2.74 -3.05 4.61
N VAL A 32 3.60 -3.06 5.63
CA VAL A 32 4.18 -4.28 6.21
C VAL A 32 3.73 -4.40 7.65
N CYS A 33 3.10 -5.51 8.02
CA CYS A 33 2.80 -5.81 9.41
C CYS A 33 4.06 -6.31 10.12
N LYS A 34 4.50 -5.60 11.18
CA LYS A 34 5.66 -6.00 12.01
C LYS A 34 5.45 -7.30 12.76
N GLN A 35 4.20 -7.67 13.03
CA GLN A 35 3.86 -8.81 13.86
C GLN A 35 3.94 -10.14 13.11
N CYS A 36 3.45 -10.20 11.88
CA CYS A 36 3.46 -11.43 11.06
C CYS A 36 4.31 -11.33 9.79
N GLY A 37 4.81 -10.14 9.46
CA GLY A 37 5.56 -9.90 8.21
C GLY A 37 4.70 -9.83 6.97
N ASP A 38 3.36 -9.78 7.10
CA ASP A 38 2.45 -9.67 5.96
C ASP A 38 2.64 -8.34 5.23
N VAL A 39 2.69 -8.40 3.89
CA VAL A 39 3.00 -7.26 3.04
C VAL A 39 1.84 -7.02 2.08
N ARG A 40 1.38 -5.77 2.00
CA ARG A 40 0.31 -5.36 1.10
C ARG A 40 0.70 -4.11 0.33
N GLU A 41 0.47 -4.12 -0.97
CA GLU A 41 0.82 -3.02 -1.86
C GLU A 41 -0.42 -2.46 -2.55
N GLU A 42 -0.56 -1.14 -2.58
CA GLU A 42 -1.66 -0.44 -3.27
C GLU A 42 -1.15 0.75 -4.08
N PHE A 43 -1.80 1.01 -5.22
CA PHE A 43 -1.51 2.18 -6.05
C PHE A 43 -2.36 3.37 -5.56
N VAL A 44 -1.73 4.45 -5.10
CA VAL A 44 -2.44 5.55 -4.39
C VAL A 44 -2.40 6.91 -5.07
N ALA A 45 -1.45 7.13 -5.98
CA ALA A 45 -1.36 8.37 -6.77
C ALA A 45 -0.96 8.04 -8.21
N CYS A 46 -1.91 7.52 -8.99
CA CYS A 46 -1.74 7.33 -10.42
C CYS A 46 -2.16 8.59 -11.18
N SER A 47 -1.35 8.99 -12.15
CA SER A 47 -1.77 9.98 -13.14
C SER A 47 -2.89 9.37 -13.99
N ARG A 48 -4.11 9.89 -13.86
CA ARG A 48 -5.32 9.37 -14.54
C ARG A 48 -5.18 9.39 -16.07
N ASP A 49 -4.39 10.33 -16.60
CA ASP A 49 -4.04 10.44 -18.02
C ASP A 49 -3.04 9.37 -18.50
N SER A 50 -2.42 8.64 -17.58
CA SER A 50 -1.48 7.53 -17.85
C SER A 50 -2.13 6.15 -17.77
N ILE A 51 -3.38 6.07 -17.27
CA ILE A 51 -4.17 4.84 -17.18
C ILE A 51 -5.03 4.69 -18.44
N PHE A 52 -4.41 4.75 -19.62
CA PHE A 52 -5.02 4.21 -20.84
C PHE A 52 -4.41 2.84 -21.12
N LEU A 53 -4.91 1.81 -20.43
CA LEU A 53 -4.85 0.46 -20.98
C LEU A 53 -5.96 0.37 -22.04
N LEU A 54 -5.61 0.73 -23.28
CA LEU A 54 -6.36 0.33 -24.46
C LEU A 54 -6.32 -1.20 -24.54
N LYS A 55 -7.49 -1.80 -24.29
CA LYS A 55 -8.05 -3.08 -24.74
C LYS A 55 -7.11 -4.23 -25.11
#